data_AF-A0A0E3PAK6-F1
#
_entry.id   AF-A0A0E3PAK6-F1
#
_cell.length_a   1.000
_cell.length_b   1.000
_cell.length_c   1.000
_cell.angle_alpha   90.00
_cell.angle_beta   90.00
_cell.angle_gamma   90.00
#
_symmetry.space_group_name_H-M   'P 1'
#
loop_
_entity.id
_entity.type
_entity.pdbx_description
1 polymer ?
#
loop_
_entity_poly.entity_id
_entity_poly.type
_entity_poly.pdbx_seq_one_letter_code
_entity_poly.pdbx_strand_id
1 'polypeptide(L)'
;MNHTYEEIRKIAIDILAGREKTIQGPNQYAELSNYIGSVLNSRENGRNLDQHNLSYRLSYPDSDIFLEVFWDLFRQGIITLGFNDSNRNFPFFRVSAHGKRILENQDIYFYHDVSSYEAVIKQQVPDIDDVTLIYLKEAMHSFYSGCYLSSSVMLGVASEHTFLKLLEKIETTGTYKSTFKKAFDERNISKKFEAFKNRLKQEMGNNNIHLSDEIKENLDTNLDGIMNTIRNFRNDSGHPSGNIISREQCYVNLNLFIPYCKKAYQLIDFF
;
A
#
# COMPACT_ATOMS: atom_id res chain seq x y z
N MET A 1 -27.93 2.48 10.76
CA MET A 1 -27.10 1.29 11.09
C MET A 1 -25.80 1.79 11.73
N ASN A 2 -24.95 0.94 12.31
CA ASN A 2 -23.62 1.41 12.73
C ASN A 2 -22.69 1.34 11.52
N HIS A 3 -22.01 2.44 11.21
CA HIS A 3 -21.10 2.51 10.08
C HIS A 3 -19.72 2.03 10.48
N THR A 4 -18.97 1.50 9.52
CA THR A 4 -17.60 1.06 9.73
C THR A 4 -16.64 2.26 9.73
N TYR A 5 -15.46 2.07 10.34
CA TYR A 5 -14.36 3.03 10.28
C TYR A 5 -14.03 3.42 8.83
N GLU A 6 -13.94 2.45 7.92
CA GLU A 6 -13.61 2.70 6.51
C GLU A 6 -14.69 3.49 5.77
N GLU A 7 -15.97 3.26 6.07
CA GLU A 7 -17.07 4.04 5.48
C GLU A 7 -17.00 5.51 5.90
N ILE A 8 -16.85 5.78 7.21
CA ILE A 8 -16.74 7.14 7.75
C ILE A 8 -15.48 7.82 7.23
N ARG A 9 -14.35 7.11 7.20
CA ARG A 9 -13.08 7.60 6.67
C ARG A 9 -13.17 7.97 5.20
N LYS A 10 -13.73 7.08 4.36
CA LYS A 10 -13.90 7.33 2.93
C LYS A 10 -14.71 8.60 2.70
N ILE A 11 -15.82 8.78 3.43
CA ILE A 11 -16.64 9.98 3.35
C ILE A 11 -15.86 11.23 3.79
N ALA A 12 -15.11 11.16 4.89
CA ALA A 12 -14.28 12.26 5.33
C ALA A 12 -13.26 12.67 4.27
N ILE A 13 -12.60 11.70 3.63
CA ILE A 13 -11.65 11.92 2.54
C ILE A 13 -12.34 12.51 1.29
N ASP A 14 -13.53 12.03 0.93
CA ASP A 14 -14.31 12.55 -0.20
C ASP A 14 -14.76 14.00 0.04
N ILE A 15 -15.16 14.35 1.27
CA ILE A 15 -15.47 15.73 1.68
C ILE A 15 -14.23 16.61 1.58
N LEU A 16 -13.10 16.19 2.14
CA LEU A 16 -11.85 16.97 2.13
C LEU A 16 -11.29 17.16 0.72
N ALA A 17 -11.55 16.21 -0.18
CA ALA A 17 -11.19 16.30 -1.59
C ALA A 17 -12.20 17.11 -2.44
N GLY A 18 -13.32 17.55 -1.87
CA GLY A 18 -14.38 18.25 -2.59
C GLY A 18 -15.20 17.36 -3.54
N ARG A 19 -15.17 16.03 -3.35
CA ARG A 19 -15.98 15.06 -4.11
C ARG A 19 -17.41 14.97 -3.60
N GLU A 20 -17.64 15.30 -2.33
CA GLU A 20 -18.97 15.44 -1.75
C GLU A 20 -19.46 16.90 -1.82
N LYS A 21 -20.77 17.08 -2.04
CA LYS A 21 -21.37 18.43 -2.11
C LYS A 21 -21.42 19.07 -0.72
N THR A 22 -20.45 19.92 -0.42
CA THR A 22 -20.43 20.79 0.76
C THR A 22 -20.64 22.26 0.37
N ILE A 23 -21.22 23.08 1.24
CA ILE A 23 -21.36 24.53 0.99
C ILE A 23 -19.98 25.19 0.89
N GLN A 24 -19.08 24.81 1.79
CA GLN A 24 -17.67 25.22 1.83
C GLN A 24 -16.83 24.04 2.37
N GLY A 25 -15.52 24.03 2.09
CA GLY A 25 -14.63 23.03 2.67
C GLY A 25 -14.55 23.18 4.20
N PRO A 26 -14.67 22.08 4.97
CA PRO A 26 -14.72 22.17 6.43
C PRO A 26 -13.39 22.68 6.98
N ASN A 27 -13.46 23.62 7.93
CA ASN A 27 -12.28 24.13 8.64
C ASN A 27 -12.34 23.89 10.16
N GLN A 28 -13.44 23.31 10.67
CA GLN A 28 -13.61 22.91 12.06
C GLN A 28 -14.06 21.46 12.19
N TYR A 29 -13.61 20.77 13.24
CA TYR A 29 -13.97 19.37 13.55
C TYR A 29 -15.49 19.12 13.49
N ALA A 30 -16.28 19.99 14.12
CA ALA A 30 -17.73 19.87 14.16
C ALA A 30 -18.38 20.02 12.78
N GLU A 31 -17.83 20.88 11.91
CA GLU A 31 -18.33 21.04 10.53
C GLU A 31 -18.11 19.76 9.71
N LEU A 32 -16.91 19.18 9.81
CA LEU A 32 -16.61 17.92 9.13
C LEU A 32 -17.52 16.79 9.63
N SER A 33 -17.73 16.68 10.95
CA SER A 33 -18.67 15.72 11.54
C SER A 33 -20.09 15.86 10.96
N ASN A 34 -20.61 17.09 10.90
CA ASN A 34 -21.95 17.38 10.37
C ASN A 34 -22.07 17.05 8.88
N TYR A 35 -21.01 17.29 8.09
CA TYR A 35 -20.98 16.92 6.68
C TYR A 35 -20.98 15.41 6.49
N ILE A 36 -20.21 14.65 7.28
CA ILE A 36 -20.23 13.18 7.22
C ILE A 36 -21.62 12.66 7.56
N GLY A 37 -22.25 13.15 8.64
CA GLY A 37 -23.60 12.74 9.01
C GLY A 37 -24.64 13.06 7.93
N SER A 38 -24.48 14.19 7.23
CA SER A 38 -25.36 14.56 6.11
C SER A 38 -25.20 13.63 4.91
N VAL A 39 -23.96 13.25 4.56
CA VAL A 39 -23.67 12.30 3.48
C VAL A 39 -24.23 10.91 3.82
N LEU A 40 -24.02 10.41 5.04
CA LEU A 40 -24.56 9.12 5.48
C LEU A 40 -26.08 9.08 5.39
N ASN A 41 -26.75 10.10 5.95
CA ASN A 41 -28.20 10.20 5.91
C ASN A 41 -28.76 10.27 4.47
N SER A 42 -28.07 10.96 3.57
CA SER A 42 -28.44 11.02 2.14
C SER A 42 -28.34 9.64 1.48
N ARG A 43 -27.28 8.89 1.76
CA ARG A 43 -27.05 7.54 1.22
C ARG A 43 -28.05 6.52 1.77
N GLU A 44 -28.38 6.56 3.07
CA GLU A 44 -29.34 5.65 3.70
C GLU A 44 -30.79 5.91 3.24
N ASN A 45 -31.19 7.18 3.04
CA ASN A 45 -32.59 7.54 2.77
C ASN A 45 -32.89 7.86 1.30
N GLY A 46 -31.91 7.79 0.40
CA GLY A 46 -32.08 8.06 -1.03
C GLY A 46 -32.54 9.48 -1.35
N ARG A 47 -32.34 10.44 -0.44
CA ARG A 47 -32.73 11.84 -0.62
C ARG A 47 -31.53 12.68 -1.09
N ASN A 48 -31.76 13.56 -2.06
CA ASN A 48 -30.80 14.59 -2.42
C ASN A 48 -30.51 15.49 -1.20
N LEU A 49 -29.24 15.83 -0.98
CA LEU A 49 -28.81 16.73 0.10
C LEU A 49 -29.56 18.07 -0.01
N ASP A 50 -30.56 18.29 0.85
CA ASP A 50 -31.24 19.58 0.96
C ASP A 50 -30.27 20.63 1.52
N GLN A 51 -29.89 21.59 0.68
CA GLN A 51 -28.95 22.68 1.00
C GLN A 51 -29.42 23.63 2.11
N HIS A 52 -30.60 23.40 2.71
CA HIS A 52 -31.20 24.27 3.72
C HIS A 52 -31.29 23.62 5.11
N ASN A 53 -30.98 22.32 5.26
CA ASN A 53 -30.97 21.59 6.55
C ASN A 53 -29.61 20.91 6.78
N LEU A 54 -28.60 21.70 7.13
CA LEU A 54 -27.19 21.26 7.13
C LEU A 54 -26.64 20.93 8.51
N SER A 55 -27.28 20.02 9.23
CA SER A 55 -26.63 19.41 10.40
C SER A 55 -27.31 18.10 10.80
N TYR A 56 -27.17 17.08 9.95
CA TYR A 56 -27.37 15.72 10.44
C TYR A 56 -26.18 15.36 11.31
N ARG A 57 -26.42 15.24 12.62
CA ARG A 57 -25.41 14.79 13.58
C ARG A 57 -25.19 13.29 13.41
N LEU A 58 -23.94 12.87 13.51
CA LEU A 58 -23.60 11.46 13.62
C LEU A 58 -24.28 10.82 14.84
N SER A 59 -24.61 9.54 14.72
CA SER A 59 -25.00 8.73 15.87
C SER A 59 -23.84 8.70 16.88
N TYR A 60 -24.11 8.37 18.15
CA TYR A 60 -23.05 8.29 19.18
C TYR A 60 -21.92 7.30 18.78
N PRO A 61 -22.22 6.07 18.31
CA PRO A 61 -21.18 5.16 17.82
C PRO A 61 -20.39 5.71 16.63
N ASP A 62 -21.06 6.31 15.65
CA ASP A 62 -20.38 6.86 14.47
C ASP A 62 -19.52 8.10 14.82
N SER A 63 -19.90 8.84 15.87
CA SER A 63 -19.13 9.99 16.37
C SER A 63 -17.82 9.54 17.01
N ASP A 64 -17.81 8.43 17.75
CA ASP A 64 -16.59 7.86 18.34
C ASP A 64 -15.64 7.38 17.24
N ILE A 65 -16.17 6.68 16.23
CA ILE A 65 -15.40 6.25 15.06
C ILE A 65 -14.85 7.46 14.30
N PHE A 66 -15.67 8.51 14.10
CA PHE A 66 -15.21 9.73 13.44
C PHE A 66 -14.09 10.43 14.21
N LEU A 67 -14.11 10.41 15.54
CA LEU A 67 -13.03 10.95 16.35
C LEU A 67 -11.70 10.24 16.06
N GLU A 68 -11.71 8.90 15.98
CA GLU A 68 -10.54 8.10 15.60
C GLU A 68 -10.07 8.43 14.18
N VAL A 69 -11.00 8.45 13.22
CA VAL A 69 -10.71 8.84 11.81
C VAL A 69 -10.06 10.21 11.74
N PHE A 70 -10.56 11.20 12.47
CA PHE A 70 -10.02 12.56 12.47
C PHE A 70 -8.56 12.59 12.95
N TRP A 71 -8.27 11.89 14.05
CA TRP A 71 -6.91 11.80 14.57
C TRP A 71 -5.98 11.03 13.64
N ASP A 72 -6.49 10.04 12.93
CA ASP A 72 -5.72 9.29 11.95
C ASP A 72 -5.37 10.13 10.73
N LEU A 73 -6.30 10.92 10.21
CA LEU A 73 -6.03 11.90 9.16
C LEU A 73 -4.96 12.91 9.60
N PHE A 74 -4.94 13.31 10.87
CA PHE A 74 -3.91 14.18 11.44
C PHE A 74 -2.55 13.47 11.51
N ARG A 75 -2.49 12.26 12.09
CA ARG A 75 -1.24 11.47 12.22
C ARG A 75 -0.63 11.13 10.85
N GLN A 76 -1.47 10.89 9.85
CA GLN A 76 -1.05 10.63 8.46
C GLN A 76 -0.63 11.90 7.71
N GLY A 77 -0.77 13.08 8.33
CA GLY A 77 -0.41 14.37 7.74
C GLY A 77 -1.34 14.81 6.61
N ILE A 78 -2.53 14.21 6.47
CA ILE A 78 -3.54 14.63 5.48
C ILE A 78 -4.15 15.96 5.93
N ILE A 79 -4.49 16.07 7.21
CA ILE A 79 -4.89 17.33 7.85
C ILE A 79 -3.84 17.78 8.86
N THR A 80 -3.87 19.06 9.20
CA THR A 80 -3.10 19.65 10.31
C THR A 80 -4.00 20.53 11.15
N LEU A 81 -3.65 20.73 12.42
CA LEU A 81 -4.42 21.59 13.32
C LEU A 81 -4.17 23.07 13.02
N GLY A 82 -5.20 23.85 13.28
CA GLY A 82 -5.31 25.26 12.93
C GLY A 82 -5.68 25.50 11.48
N PHE A 83 -6.44 26.56 11.24
CA PHE A 83 -6.83 27.00 9.90
C PHE A 83 -5.91 28.11 9.37
N ASN A 84 -5.54 29.06 10.23
CA ASN A 84 -4.66 30.20 9.92
C ASN A 84 -4.06 30.79 11.20
N ASP A 85 -3.30 31.89 11.08
CA ASP A 85 -2.63 32.54 12.22
C ASP A 85 -3.58 33.07 13.30
N SER A 86 -4.83 33.36 12.94
CA SER A 86 -5.87 33.76 13.91
C SER A 86 -6.55 32.55 14.56
N ASN A 87 -6.47 31.38 13.93
CA ASN A 87 -7.15 30.15 14.30
C ASN A 87 -6.14 28.99 14.37
N ARG A 88 -5.18 29.04 15.30
CA ARG A 88 -4.03 28.12 15.32
C ARG A 88 -4.31 26.74 15.95
N ASN A 89 -5.39 26.61 16.71
CA ASN A 89 -5.63 25.47 17.58
C ASN A 89 -6.89 24.69 17.18
N PHE A 90 -7.01 23.47 17.68
CA PHE A 90 -8.29 22.73 17.69
C PHE A 90 -9.41 23.61 18.30
N PRO A 91 -10.64 23.62 17.74
CA PRO A 91 -11.19 22.68 16.77
C PRO A 91 -10.87 22.99 15.31
N PHE A 92 -10.12 24.05 15.03
CA PHE A 92 -9.76 24.41 13.67
C PHE A 92 -8.74 23.45 13.09
N PHE A 93 -8.87 23.18 11.79
CA PHE A 93 -7.94 22.37 11.03
C PHE A 93 -7.91 22.82 9.56
N ARG A 94 -6.95 22.31 8.81
CA ARG A 94 -6.90 22.46 7.36
C ARG A 94 -6.29 21.22 6.72
N VAL A 95 -6.58 21.00 5.44
CA VAL A 95 -5.82 20.06 4.62
C VAL A 95 -4.39 20.58 4.50
N SER A 96 -3.41 19.74 4.84
CA SER A 96 -2.00 20.11 4.80
C SER A 96 -1.51 20.22 3.33
N ALA A 97 -0.35 20.83 3.09
CA ALA A 97 0.25 20.82 1.75
C ALA A 97 0.59 19.39 1.26
N HIS A 98 0.88 18.47 2.19
CA HIS A 98 1.04 17.04 1.88
C HIS A 98 -0.32 16.40 1.54
N GLY A 99 -1.35 16.68 2.33
CA GLY A 99 -2.72 16.21 2.11
C GLY A 99 -3.31 16.67 0.79
N LYS A 100 -3.09 17.92 0.36
CA LYS A 100 -3.56 18.41 -0.95
C LYS A 100 -3.03 17.57 -2.10
N ARG A 101 -1.71 17.31 -2.10
CA ARG A 101 -1.07 16.44 -3.10
C ARG A 101 -1.61 15.02 -3.09
N ILE A 102 -1.98 14.50 -1.93
CA ILE A 102 -2.62 13.19 -1.78
C ILE A 102 -4.03 13.19 -2.38
N LEU A 103 -4.84 14.21 -2.06
CA LEU A 103 -6.24 14.27 -2.48
C LEU A 103 -6.40 14.60 -3.97
N GLU A 104 -5.42 15.26 -4.58
CA GLU A 104 -5.36 15.58 -6.03
C GLU A 104 -5.02 14.36 -6.91
N ASN A 105 -4.21 13.43 -6.41
CA ASN A 105 -3.76 12.25 -7.17
C ASN A 105 -4.63 11.02 -6.84
N GLN A 106 -5.76 10.90 -7.56
CA GLN A 106 -6.86 9.96 -7.27
C GLN A 106 -6.50 8.46 -7.26
N ASP A 107 -5.32 8.01 -7.70
CA ASP A 107 -5.05 6.58 -7.94
C ASP A 107 -3.62 6.12 -7.57
N ILE A 108 -3.10 6.52 -6.41
CA ILE A 108 -1.83 5.97 -5.92
C ILE A 108 -2.12 5.02 -4.77
N TYR A 109 -2.65 3.83 -5.10
CA TYR A 109 -2.72 2.64 -4.23
C TYR A 109 -2.72 2.99 -2.75
N PHE A 110 -3.76 3.72 -2.32
CA PHE A 110 -3.77 4.33 -1.00
C PHE A 110 -4.29 3.32 -0.01
N TYR A 111 -3.41 2.40 0.38
CA TYR A 111 -3.65 1.62 1.59
C TYR A 111 -3.67 2.62 2.75
N HIS A 112 -4.74 2.57 3.53
CA HIS A 112 -4.99 3.47 4.65
C HIS A 112 -4.70 2.83 6.01
N ASP A 113 -4.65 1.51 6.01
CA ASP A 113 -4.31 0.64 7.13
C ASP A 113 -3.67 -0.65 6.62
N VAL A 114 -3.34 -1.56 7.54
CA VAL A 114 -2.75 -2.86 7.19
C VAL A 114 -3.78 -3.79 6.53
N SER A 115 -5.06 -3.68 6.89
CA SER A 115 -6.13 -4.54 6.35
C SER A 115 -6.39 -4.28 4.87
N SER A 116 -6.43 -3.01 4.46
CA SER A 116 -6.59 -2.60 3.06
C SER A 116 -5.37 -2.99 2.22
N TYR A 117 -4.16 -2.91 2.78
CA TYR A 117 -2.96 -3.42 2.11
C TYR A 117 -3.02 -4.93 1.89
N GLU A 118 -3.34 -5.68 2.94
CA GLU A 118 -3.52 -7.13 2.89
C GLU A 118 -4.60 -7.53 1.86
N ALA A 119 -5.74 -6.82 1.84
CA ALA A 119 -6.83 -7.10 0.93
C ALA A 119 -6.41 -6.94 -0.54
N VAL A 120 -5.66 -5.88 -0.89
CA VAL A 120 -5.21 -5.69 -2.27
C VAL A 120 -4.12 -6.68 -2.66
N ILE A 121 -3.22 -7.04 -1.75
CA ILE A 121 -2.25 -8.11 -2.00
C ILE A 121 -2.99 -9.43 -2.29
N LYS A 122 -3.94 -9.83 -1.45
CA LYS A 122 -4.74 -11.06 -1.65
C LYS A 122 -5.62 -11.01 -2.89
N GLN A 123 -6.09 -9.83 -3.29
CA GLN A 123 -6.82 -9.68 -4.55
C GLN A 123 -5.92 -9.93 -5.77
N GLN A 124 -4.66 -9.46 -5.72
CA GLN A 124 -3.72 -9.62 -6.83
C GLN A 124 -3.01 -10.98 -6.82
N VAL A 125 -2.82 -11.57 -5.63
CA VAL A 125 -2.13 -12.84 -5.39
C VAL A 125 -2.92 -13.61 -4.31
N PRO A 126 -4.00 -14.32 -4.68
CA PRO A 126 -4.85 -15.04 -3.73
C PRO A 126 -4.12 -16.10 -2.91
N ASP A 127 -3.15 -16.78 -3.54
CA ASP A 127 -2.39 -17.89 -2.94
C ASP A 127 -1.07 -17.44 -2.31
N ILE A 128 -0.97 -16.16 -1.90
CA ILE A 128 0.25 -15.65 -1.27
C ILE A 128 0.59 -16.43 0.01
N ASP A 129 1.86 -16.81 0.13
CA ASP A 129 2.44 -17.48 1.30
C ASP A 129 2.23 -16.66 2.58
N ASP A 130 1.74 -17.33 3.64
CA ASP A 130 1.39 -16.69 4.90
C ASP A 130 2.59 -16.01 5.56
N VAL A 131 3.81 -16.56 5.42
CA VAL A 131 5.03 -15.95 5.98
C VAL A 131 5.39 -14.68 5.21
N THR A 132 5.31 -14.70 3.87
CA THR A 132 5.44 -13.48 3.06
C THR A 132 4.45 -12.42 3.54
N LEU A 133 3.19 -12.80 3.72
CA LEU A 133 2.13 -11.88 4.12
C LEU A 133 2.36 -11.28 5.52
N ILE A 134 2.84 -12.07 6.48
CA ILE A 134 3.22 -11.58 7.82
C ILE A 134 4.25 -10.45 7.70
N TYR A 135 5.32 -10.63 6.93
CA TYR A 135 6.35 -9.61 6.76
C TYR A 135 5.85 -8.36 6.03
N LEU A 136 4.90 -8.49 5.10
CA LEU A 136 4.24 -7.34 4.46
C LEU A 136 3.39 -6.54 5.44
N LYS A 137 2.68 -7.22 6.34
CA LYS A 137 1.90 -6.57 7.40
C LYS A 137 2.82 -5.84 8.38
N GLU A 138 3.92 -6.46 8.78
CA GLU A 138 4.95 -5.81 9.62
C GLU A 138 5.58 -4.59 8.93
N ALA A 139 5.84 -4.68 7.62
CA ALA A 139 6.33 -3.56 6.84
C ALA A 139 5.32 -2.39 6.86
N MET A 140 4.04 -2.69 6.71
CA MET A 140 2.98 -1.69 6.72
C MET A 140 2.75 -1.07 8.10
N HIS A 141 2.74 -1.88 9.17
CA HIS A 141 2.68 -1.40 10.55
C HIS A 141 3.85 -0.46 10.88
N SER A 142 5.06 -0.85 10.48
CA SER A 142 6.27 -0.04 10.65
C SER A 142 6.18 1.29 9.91
N PHE A 143 5.64 1.28 8.69
CA PHE A 143 5.43 2.50 7.90
C PHE A 143 4.48 3.48 8.59
N TYR A 144 3.32 3.00 9.06
CA TYR A 144 2.36 3.86 9.76
C TYR A 144 2.87 4.39 11.10
N SER A 145 3.78 3.67 11.74
CA SER A 145 4.43 4.09 12.99
C SER A 145 5.57 5.09 12.76
N GLY A 146 5.89 5.44 11.51
CA GLY A 146 7.02 6.31 11.17
C GLY A 146 8.38 5.62 11.20
N CYS A 147 8.43 4.30 11.36
CA CYS A 147 9.65 3.50 11.40
C CYS A 147 10.05 3.04 9.98
N TYR A 148 10.43 3.99 9.12
CA TYR A 148 10.64 3.70 7.68
C TYR A 148 11.80 2.75 7.40
N LEU A 149 12.87 2.79 8.21
CA LEU A 149 13.97 1.83 8.13
C LEU A 149 13.48 0.39 8.37
N SER A 150 12.71 0.20 9.44
CA SER A 150 12.10 -1.09 9.77
C SER A 150 11.15 -1.56 8.68
N SER A 151 10.33 -0.66 8.14
CA SER A 151 9.43 -0.97 7.03
C SER A 151 10.20 -1.46 5.79
N SER A 152 11.27 -0.77 5.40
CA SER A 152 12.12 -1.19 4.29
C SER A 152 12.83 -2.51 4.53
N VAL A 153 13.25 -2.80 5.76
CA VAL A 153 13.83 -4.10 6.12
C VAL A 153 12.79 -5.21 5.97
N MET A 154 11.60 -5.05 6.54
CA MET A 154 10.53 -6.07 6.47
C MET A 154 10.06 -6.32 5.04
N LEU A 155 9.96 -5.26 4.24
CA LEU A 155 9.63 -5.37 2.82
C LEU A 155 10.71 -6.15 2.03
N GLY A 156 11.98 -5.92 2.34
CA GLY A 156 13.07 -6.70 1.75
C GLY A 156 13.02 -8.17 2.15
N VAL A 157 12.69 -8.48 3.41
CA VAL A 157 12.50 -9.87 3.86
C VAL A 157 11.35 -10.55 3.12
N ALA A 158 10.20 -9.89 2.99
CA ALA A 158 9.07 -10.41 2.22
C ALA A 158 9.44 -10.67 0.75
N SER A 159 10.21 -9.77 0.14
CA SER A 159 10.68 -9.89 -1.24
C SER A 159 11.64 -11.06 -1.44
N GLU A 160 12.62 -11.21 -0.55
CA GLU A 160 13.56 -12.33 -0.57
C GLU A 160 12.86 -13.67 -0.35
N HIS A 161 11.92 -13.74 0.59
CA HIS A 161 11.15 -14.95 0.87
C HIS A 161 10.28 -15.36 -0.33
N THR A 162 9.56 -14.43 -0.95
CA THR A 162 8.78 -14.70 -2.17
C THR A 162 9.65 -15.25 -3.30
N PHE A 163 10.86 -14.69 -3.51
CA PHE A 163 11.78 -15.24 -4.50
C PHE A 163 12.27 -16.65 -4.15
N LEU A 164 12.52 -16.93 -2.87
CA LEU A 164 12.90 -18.28 -2.43
C LEU A 164 11.79 -19.30 -2.66
N LYS A 165 10.52 -18.93 -2.48
CA LYS A 165 9.36 -19.78 -2.83
C LYS A 165 9.34 -20.13 -4.32
N LEU A 166 9.64 -19.16 -5.19
CA LEU A 166 9.80 -19.42 -6.63
C LEU A 166 10.92 -20.43 -6.90
N LEU A 167 12.10 -20.27 -6.28
CA LEU A 167 13.18 -21.22 -6.46
C LEU A 167 12.85 -22.61 -5.92
N GLU A 168 12.21 -22.70 -4.76
CA GLU A 168 11.76 -23.96 -4.15
C GLU A 168 10.79 -24.69 -5.09
N LYS A 169 9.83 -23.97 -5.70
CA LYS A 169 8.91 -24.53 -6.68
C LYS A 169 9.66 -25.14 -7.87
N ILE A 170 10.57 -24.39 -8.49
CA ILE A 170 11.37 -24.87 -9.63
C ILE A 170 12.22 -26.10 -9.25
N GLU A 171 12.79 -26.09 -8.04
CA GLU A 171 13.61 -27.21 -7.55
C GLU A 171 12.78 -28.48 -7.33
N THR A 172 11.53 -28.35 -6.90
CA THR A 172 10.65 -29.47 -6.54
C THR A 172 9.88 -30.04 -7.75
N THR A 173 9.54 -29.25 -8.77
CA THR A 173 8.86 -29.76 -9.98
C THR A 173 9.74 -30.71 -10.83
N GLY A 174 11.06 -30.74 -10.59
CA GLY A 174 11.99 -31.73 -11.17
C GLY A 174 12.36 -31.48 -12.64
N THR A 175 11.40 -31.12 -13.49
CA THR A 175 11.59 -30.84 -14.93
C THR A 175 12.67 -29.78 -15.19
N TYR A 176 12.68 -28.72 -14.38
CA TYR A 176 13.59 -27.58 -14.55
C TYR A 176 14.74 -27.56 -13.53
N LYS A 177 14.84 -28.60 -12.68
CA LYS A 177 15.82 -28.62 -11.58
C LYS A 177 17.26 -28.55 -12.08
N SER A 178 17.61 -29.36 -13.09
CA SER A 178 18.96 -29.34 -13.68
C SER A 178 19.25 -28.01 -14.37
N THR A 179 18.24 -27.44 -15.03
CA THR A 179 18.31 -26.16 -15.74
C THR A 179 18.69 -25.01 -14.81
N PHE A 180 18.09 -24.93 -13.63
CA PHE A 180 18.30 -23.83 -12.68
C PHE A 180 19.26 -24.16 -11.53
N LYS A 181 19.96 -25.30 -11.58
CA LYS A 181 20.85 -25.79 -10.50
C LYS A 181 21.78 -24.72 -9.93
N LYS A 182 22.39 -23.90 -10.80
CA LYS A 182 23.29 -22.80 -10.36
C LYS A 182 22.60 -21.84 -9.39
N ALA A 183 21.33 -21.51 -9.59
CA ALA A 183 20.58 -20.64 -8.68
C ALA A 183 20.35 -21.28 -7.31
N PHE A 184 20.22 -22.61 -7.23
CA PHE A 184 20.07 -23.32 -5.96
C PHE A 184 21.39 -23.39 -5.17
N ASP A 185 22.51 -23.57 -5.87
CA ASP A 185 23.83 -23.73 -5.26
C ASP A 185 24.41 -22.41 -4.69
N GLU A 186 23.94 -21.25 -5.17
CA GLU A 186 24.41 -19.95 -4.69
C GLU A 186 23.96 -19.68 -3.25
N ARG A 187 24.86 -19.22 -2.38
CA ARG A 187 24.53 -18.92 -0.97
C ARG A 187 23.85 -17.57 -0.78
N ASN A 188 24.27 -16.57 -1.55
CA ASN A 188 23.79 -15.21 -1.40
C ASN A 188 22.54 -15.00 -2.28
N ILE A 189 21.48 -14.43 -1.71
CA ILE A 189 20.20 -14.21 -2.40
C ILE A 189 20.35 -13.42 -3.71
N SER A 190 21.27 -12.44 -3.75
CA SER A 190 21.57 -11.67 -4.96
C SER A 190 22.13 -12.54 -6.07
N LYS A 191 23.04 -13.44 -5.71
CA LYS A 191 23.66 -14.36 -6.67
C LYS A 191 22.67 -15.42 -7.14
N LYS A 192 21.80 -15.90 -6.24
CA LYS A 192 20.67 -16.77 -6.60
C LYS A 192 19.78 -16.09 -7.64
N PHE A 193 19.39 -14.84 -7.39
CA PHE A 193 18.54 -14.06 -8.28
C PHE A 193 19.19 -13.82 -9.65
N GLU A 194 20.45 -13.40 -9.67
CA GLU A 194 21.20 -13.20 -10.92
C GLU A 194 21.36 -14.51 -11.71
N ALA A 195 21.67 -15.63 -11.04
CA ALA A 195 21.78 -16.93 -11.69
C ALA A 195 20.44 -17.37 -12.29
N PHE A 196 19.33 -17.19 -11.56
CA PHE A 196 17.98 -17.47 -12.04
C PHE A 196 17.62 -16.63 -13.26
N LYS A 197 17.74 -15.29 -13.16
CA LYS A 197 17.37 -14.35 -14.22
C LYS A 197 18.14 -14.62 -15.51
N ASN A 198 19.46 -14.76 -15.41
CA ASN A 198 20.31 -15.03 -16.57
C ASN A 198 19.93 -16.36 -17.24
N ARG A 199 19.62 -17.38 -16.44
CA ARG A 199 19.20 -18.67 -16.95
C ARG A 199 17.81 -18.61 -17.59
N LEU A 200 16.84 -17.97 -16.95
CA LEU A 200 15.49 -17.79 -17.49
C LEU A 200 15.53 -17.11 -18.87
N LYS A 201 16.28 -16.00 -18.97
CA LYS A 201 16.46 -15.27 -20.23
C LYS A 201 17.10 -16.13 -21.31
N GLN A 202 18.11 -16.93 -20.96
CA GLN A 202 18.76 -17.86 -21.89
C GLN A 202 17.78 -18.93 -22.38
N GLU A 203 17.03 -19.56 -21.49
CA GLU A 203 16.08 -20.63 -21.85
C GLU A 203 14.89 -20.10 -22.67
N MET A 204 14.44 -18.87 -22.41
CA MET A 204 13.46 -18.18 -23.25
C MET A 204 14.03 -17.89 -24.65
N GLY A 205 15.28 -17.40 -24.74
CA GLY A 205 15.94 -17.12 -26.03
C GLY A 205 16.23 -18.38 -26.86
N ASN A 206 16.44 -19.51 -26.18
CA ASN A 206 16.65 -20.82 -26.81
C ASN A 206 15.34 -21.56 -27.13
N ASN A 207 14.17 -20.97 -26.85
CA ASN A 207 12.85 -21.62 -26.99
C ASN A 207 12.67 -22.89 -26.15
N ASN A 208 13.36 -23.02 -25.01
CA ASN A 208 13.19 -24.13 -24.06
C ASN A 208 12.11 -23.83 -23.02
N ILE A 209 11.80 -22.55 -22.79
CA ILE A 209 10.75 -22.06 -21.89
C ILE A 209 9.84 -21.11 -22.66
N HIS A 210 8.55 -21.43 -22.70
CA HIS A 210 7.52 -20.64 -23.37
C HIS A 210 6.57 -20.03 -22.35
N LEU A 211 6.88 -18.82 -21.91
CA LEU A 211 5.98 -18.01 -21.10
C LEU A 211 4.85 -17.43 -21.97
N SER A 212 3.66 -17.27 -21.41
CA SER A 212 2.57 -16.52 -22.05
C SER A 212 2.94 -15.05 -22.20
N ASP A 213 2.26 -14.34 -23.11
CA ASP A 213 2.53 -12.92 -23.35
C ASP A 213 2.27 -12.07 -22.10
N GLU A 214 1.27 -12.43 -21.29
CA GLU A 214 0.98 -11.80 -20.00
C GLU A 214 2.15 -11.90 -19.02
N ILE A 215 2.82 -13.06 -18.95
CA ILE A 215 3.96 -13.25 -18.05
C ILE A 215 5.18 -12.47 -18.58
N LYS A 216 5.42 -12.50 -19.89
CA LYS A 216 6.54 -11.79 -20.53
C LYS A 216 6.43 -10.27 -20.40
N GLU A 217 5.22 -9.74 -20.47
CA GLU A 217 4.98 -8.31 -20.38
C GLU A 217 5.51 -7.74 -19.06
N ASN A 218 6.40 -6.74 -19.17
CA ASN A 218 7.07 -6.08 -18.06
C ASN A 218 7.80 -7.04 -17.10
N LEU A 219 8.19 -8.24 -17.55
CA LEU A 219 8.87 -9.23 -16.71
C LEU A 219 10.16 -8.68 -16.10
N ASP A 220 11.04 -8.09 -16.92
CA ASP A 220 12.30 -7.50 -16.44
C ASP A 220 12.04 -6.35 -15.46
N THR A 221 11.09 -5.47 -15.76
CA THR A 221 10.77 -4.32 -14.88
C THR A 221 10.18 -4.78 -13.55
N ASN A 222 9.14 -5.61 -13.59
CA ASN A 222 8.39 -6.00 -12.40
C ASN A 222 9.12 -7.03 -11.56
N LEU A 223 9.94 -7.89 -12.16
CA LEU A 223 10.71 -8.88 -11.41
C LEU A 223 12.10 -8.36 -11.03
N ASP A 224 12.95 -7.96 -12.00
CA ASP A 224 14.34 -7.56 -11.76
C ASP A 224 14.43 -6.13 -11.21
N GLY A 225 13.79 -5.18 -11.89
CA GLY A 225 13.85 -3.76 -11.53
C GLY A 225 13.33 -3.50 -10.11
N ILE A 226 12.15 -4.02 -9.79
CA ILE A 226 11.54 -3.82 -8.48
C ILE A 226 12.31 -4.57 -7.38
N MET A 227 12.66 -5.85 -7.58
CA MET A 227 13.41 -6.62 -6.57
C MET A 227 14.72 -5.92 -6.20
N ASN A 228 15.47 -5.45 -7.20
CA ASN A 228 16.71 -4.71 -6.94
C ASN A 228 16.47 -3.39 -6.22
N THR A 229 15.39 -2.68 -6.57
CA THR A 229 15.01 -1.43 -5.90
C THR A 229 14.73 -1.68 -4.41
N ILE A 230 13.84 -2.61 -4.09
CA ILE A 230 13.48 -2.98 -2.71
C ILE A 230 14.74 -3.44 -1.94
N ARG A 231 15.57 -4.28 -2.56
CA ARG A 231 16.80 -4.79 -1.94
C ARG A 231 17.81 -3.68 -1.64
N ASN A 232 17.99 -2.72 -2.54
CA ASN A 232 18.90 -1.59 -2.33
C ASN A 232 18.46 -0.77 -1.11
N PHE A 233 17.18 -0.41 -1.04
CA PHE A 233 16.63 0.30 0.12
C PHE A 233 16.72 -0.51 1.42
N ARG A 234 16.51 -1.84 1.37
CA ARG A 234 16.71 -2.72 2.52
C ARG A 234 18.16 -2.73 2.98
N ASN A 235 19.13 -2.78 2.06
CA ASN A 235 20.54 -2.77 2.39
C ASN A 235 20.97 -1.44 3.00
N ASP A 236 20.55 -0.33 2.40
CA ASP A 236 20.81 1.00 2.93
C ASP A 236 20.22 1.17 4.34
N SER A 237 19.02 0.64 4.55
CA SER A 237 18.31 0.70 5.84
C SER A 237 18.84 -0.27 6.89
N GLY A 238 19.36 -1.42 6.48
CA GLY A 238 19.89 -2.46 7.37
C GLY A 238 21.35 -2.28 7.76
N HIS A 239 22.11 -1.50 6.97
CA HIS A 239 23.47 -1.11 7.33
C HIS A 239 23.46 0.17 8.18
N PRO A 240 24.36 0.30 9.18
CA PRO A 240 24.46 1.50 10.02
C PRO A 240 25.13 2.66 9.25
N SER A 241 24.56 3.02 8.11
CA SER A 241 25.06 4.04 7.18
C SER A 241 24.63 5.46 7.56
N GLY A 242 23.55 5.59 8.34
CA GLY A 242 22.89 6.87 8.62
C GLY A 242 21.97 7.34 7.49
N ASN A 243 21.86 6.60 6.39
CA ASN A 243 20.92 6.91 5.31
C ASN A 243 19.51 6.59 5.76
N ILE A 244 18.63 7.59 5.71
CA ILE A 244 17.23 7.45 6.09
C ILE A 244 16.40 7.52 4.81
N ILE A 245 15.70 6.42 4.51
CA ILE A 245 14.70 6.39 3.45
C ILE A 245 13.57 7.38 3.78
N SER A 246 13.16 8.19 2.79
CA SER A 246 12.04 9.11 2.99
C SER A 246 10.72 8.34 3.12
N ARG A 247 9.71 8.96 3.73
CA ARG A 247 8.36 8.38 3.81
C ARG A 247 7.83 8.05 2.42
N GLU A 248 7.99 8.95 1.46
CA GLU A 248 7.53 8.79 0.08
C GLU A 248 8.23 7.63 -0.62
N GLN A 249 9.56 7.50 -0.47
CA GLN A 249 10.32 6.39 -1.03
C GLN A 249 9.90 5.05 -0.41
N CYS A 250 9.70 5.02 0.90
CA CYS A 250 9.21 3.83 1.61
C CYS A 250 7.82 3.42 1.12
N TYR A 251 6.92 4.41 0.94
CA TYR A 251 5.58 4.20 0.42
C TYR A 251 5.58 3.70 -1.04
N VAL A 252 6.44 4.24 -1.90
CA VAL A 252 6.61 3.75 -3.27
C VAL A 252 7.06 2.28 -3.25
N ASN A 253 8.01 1.91 -2.38
CA ASN A 253 8.49 0.53 -2.32
C ASN A 253 7.38 -0.44 -1.88
N LEU A 254 6.56 -0.08 -0.88
CA LEU A 254 5.39 -0.88 -0.47
C LEU A 254 4.44 -1.16 -1.63
N ASN A 255 4.29 -0.19 -2.53
CA ASN A 255 3.46 -0.30 -3.72
C ASN A 255 4.10 -1.13 -4.83
N LEU A 256 5.41 -0.94 -5.06
CA LEU A 256 6.15 -1.71 -6.06
C LEU A 256 6.19 -3.20 -5.71
N PHE A 257 6.16 -3.58 -4.43
CA PHE A 257 6.13 -4.98 -4.05
C PHE A 257 4.98 -5.77 -4.69
N ILE A 258 3.81 -5.16 -4.88
CA ILE A 258 2.62 -5.86 -5.39
C ILE A 258 2.79 -6.37 -6.82
N PRO A 259 3.14 -5.55 -7.83
CA PRO A 259 3.41 -6.04 -9.17
C PRO A 259 4.60 -7.01 -9.21
N TYR A 260 5.60 -6.85 -8.34
CA TYR A 260 6.68 -7.83 -8.19
C TYR A 260 6.17 -9.18 -7.71
N CYS A 261 5.40 -9.20 -6.62
CA CYS A 261 4.84 -10.41 -6.02
C CYS A 261 3.94 -11.11 -7.03
N LYS A 262 3.05 -10.37 -7.70
CA LYS A 262 2.20 -10.91 -8.76
C LYS A 262 3.03 -11.58 -9.86
N LYS A 263 4.11 -10.94 -10.32
CA LYS A 263 4.97 -11.51 -11.36
C LYS A 263 5.73 -12.75 -10.88
N ALA A 264 6.17 -12.77 -9.62
CA ALA A 264 6.81 -13.93 -9.01
C ALA A 264 5.84 -15.13 -8.91
N TYR A 265 4.58 -14.89 -8.52
CA TYR A 265 3.56 -15.93 -8.43
C TYR A 265 3.11 -16.45 -9.81
N GLN A 266 3.00 -15.57 -10.81
CA GLN A 266 2.80 -15.99 -12.20
C GLN A 266 3.90 -16.97 -12.68
N LEU A 267 5.15 -16.77 -12.25
CA LEU A 267 6.24 -17.71 -12.53
C LEU A 267 6.14 -18.98 -11.68
N ILE A 268 5.74 -18.89 -10.40
CA ILE A 268 5.49 -20.05 -9.54
C ILE A 268 4.44 -20.97 -10.16
N ASP A 269 3.37 -20.40 -10.72
CA ASP A 269 2.28 -21.17 -11.33
C ASP A 269 2.69 -21.79 -12.67
N PHE A 270 3.60 -21.14 -13.39
CA PHE A 270 4.15 -21.68 -14.63
C PHE A 270 5.08 -22.88 -14.39
N PHE A 271 5.89 -22.84 -13.33
CA PHE A 271 6.92 -23.85 -13.03
C PHE A 271 6.40 -25.02 -12.19
#